data_AF-A0A7S1LJ16-F1
#
_entry.id   AF-A0A7S1LJ16-F1
#
_cell.length_a   1.000
_cell.length_b   1.000
_cell.length_c   1.000
_cell.angle_alpha   90.00
_cell.angle_beta   90.00
_cell.angle_gamma   90.00
#
_symmetry.space_group_name_H-M   'P 1'
#
loop_
_entity.id
_entity.type
_entity.pdbx_description
1 polymer ?
#
loop_
_entity_poly.entity_id
_entity_poly.type
_entity_poly.pdbx_seq_one_letter_code
_entity_poly.pdbx_strand_id
1 'polypeptide(L)'
;ARTQQVAFAALASKLAYSTPEIARRMADGVFDEVVMARPDDHPASAGRVVLCYRHFPEKDKDDEVYVAFRGSVTVDDVIADITAPITTTACYGVHAGFHQRARIIGATLLDELTKRYNVILCGHSLGGAAAAVRTLSLLIEFPPALCFEGRLRCI
;
A
#
# COMPACT_ATOMS: atom_id res chain seq x y z
N ALA A 1 -10.89 -20.22 -4.14
CA ALA A 1 -11.31 -19.70 -2.83
C ALA A 1 -10.34 -20.09 -1.70
N ARG A 2 -10.48 -21.24 -1.01
CA ARG A 2 -9.69 -21.58 0.20
C ARG A 2 -8.16 -21.56 0.01
N THR A 3 -7.63 -22.08 -1.10
CA THR A 3 -6.18 -22.19 -1.33
C THR A 3 -5.50 -20.83 -1.58
N GLN A 4 -6.20 -19.87 -2.18
CA GLN A 4 -5.69 -18.51 -2.43
C GLN A 4 -5.77 -17.63 -1.17
N GLN A 5 -6.81 -17.80 -0.35
CA GLN A 5 -6.92 -17.14 0.96
C GLN A 5 -5.79 -17.54 1.91
N VAL A 6 -5.43 -18.83 1.96
CA VAL A 6 -4.29 -19.32 2.77
C VAL A 6 -2.97 -18.72 2.30
N ALA A 7 -2.79 -18.51 0.99
CA ALA A 7 -1.58 -17.91 0.45
C ALA A 7 -1.47 -16.40 0.75
N PHE A 8 -2.59 -15.68 0.79
CA PHE A 8 -2.64 -14.27 1.16
C PHE A 8 -2.39 -14.06 2.66
N ALA A 9 -3.02 -14.88 3.50
CA ALA A 9 -2.77 -14.93 4.94
C ALA A 9 -1.29 -15.22 5.26
N ALA A 10 -0.65 -16.13 4.51
CA ALA A 10 0.78 -16.43 4.63
C ALA A 10 1.69 -15.28 4.14
N LEU A 11 1.24 -14.51 3.14
CA LEU A 11 1.94 -13.30 2.68
C LEU A 11 1.84 -12.21 3.75
N ALA A 12 0.65 -11.96 4.29
CA ALA A 12 0.39 -11.04 5.41
C ALA A 12 1.22 -11.41 6.65
N SER A 13 1.32 -12.69 6.99
CA SER A 13 2.11 -13.16 8.15
C SER A 13 3.62 -13.06 7.94
N LYS A 14 4.11 -13.18 6.68
CA LYS A 14 5.53 -13.00 6.35
C LYS A 14 5.98 -11.54 6.38
N LEU A 15 5.05 -10.59 6.33
CA LEU A 15 5.33 -9.15 6.33
C LEU A 15 5.53 -8.54 7.73
N ALA A 16 5.87 -9.37 8.72
CA ALA A 16 6.38 -9.00 10.04
C ALA A 16 5.47 -8.14 10.95
N TYR A 17 4.22 -7.82 10.57
CA TYR A 17 3.37 -6.94 11.39
C TYR A 17 1.90 -7.35 11.50
N SER A 18 1.53 -8.57 11.09
CA SER A 18 0.16 -9.06 11.29
C SER A 18 0.10 -10.20 12.30
N THR A 19 -0.69 -10.01 13.35
CA THR A 19 -1.02 -11.08 14.30
C THR A 19 -1.73 -12.22 13.56
N PRO A 20 -1.65 -13.47 14.05
CA PRO A 20 -2.37 -14.62 13.48
C PRO A 20 -3.88 -14.39 13.28
N GLU A 21 -4.45 -13.45 14.02
CA GLU A 21 -5.84 -13.02 13.95
C GLU A 21 -6.20 -12.28 12.65
N ILE A 22 -5.32 -11.40 12.15
CA ILE A 22 -5.51 -10.67 10.88
C ILE A 22 -5.49 -11.65 9.71
N ALA A 23 -4.53 -12.57 9.71
CA ALA A 23 -4.43 -13.64 8.72
C ALA A 23 -5.70 -14.51 8.68
N ARG A 24 -6.32 -14.78 9.84
CA ARG A 24 -7.56 -15.57 9.95
C ARG A 24 -8.78 -14.81 9.44
N ARG A 25 -8.92 -13.53 9.81
CA ARG A 25 -10.08 -12.70 9.43
C ARG A 25 -10.07 -12.33 7.94
N MET A 26 -8.89 -12.11 7.36
CA MET A 26 -8.74 -11.96 5.91
C MET A 26 -9.12 -13.24 5.14
N ALA A 27 -8.87 -14.43 5.71
CA ALA A 27 -9.31 -15.69 5.13
C ALA A 27 -10.84 -15.90 5.19
N ASP A 28 -11.56 -15.13 6.01
CA ASP A 28 -13.02 -15.15 6.07
C ASP A 28 -13.67 -14.08 5.16
N GLY A 29 -12.88 -13.38 4.35
CA GLY A 29 -13.35 -12.26 3.51
C GLY A 29 -13.70 -11.00 4.31
N VAL A 30 -13.26 -10.93 5.57
CA VAL A 30 -13.45 -9.77 6.45
C VAL A 30 -12.30 -8.81 6.24
N PHE A 31 -12.63 -7.57 5.88
CA PHE A 31 -11.72 -6.44 5.74
C PHE A 31 -11.06 -6.13 7.09
N ASP A 32 -9.73 -5.96 7.10
CA ASP A 32 -9.03 -5.51 8.31
C ASP A 32 -8.05 -4.36 7.99
N GLU A 33 -8.05 -3.36 8.88
CA GLU A 33 -7.04 -2.30 8.92
C GLU A 33 -5.71 -2.93 9.35
N VAL A 34 -4.84 -3.25 8.38
CA VAL A 34 -3.46 -3.67 8.69
C VAL A 34 -2.60 -2.45 8.94
N VAL A 35 -2.57 -1.96 10.17
CA VAL A 35 -1.73 -0.83 10.55
C VAL A 35 -0.24 -1.22 10.44
N MET A 36 0.39 -0.84 9.32
CA MET A 36 1.84 -0.89 9.16
C MET A 36 2.43 0.42 9.67
N ALA A 37 3.25 0.36 10.73
CA ALA A 37 4.05 1.47 11.24
C ALA A 37 5.53 1.06 11.23
N ARG A 38 6.45 1.95 10.86
CA ARG A 38 7.88 1.65 11.01
C ARG A 38 8.27 1.80 12.48
N PRO A 39 9.20 0.97 12.99
CA PRO A 39 9.68 1.06 14.38
C PRO A 39 10.21 2.44 14.78
N ASP A 40 10.71 3.20 13.80
CA ASP A 40 11.41 4.48 14.01
C ASP A 40 10.53 5.70 13.71
N ASP A 41 9.27 5.52 13.30
CA ASP A 41 8.38 6.64 12.98
C ASP A 41 7.90 7.34 14.26
N HIS A 42 7.98 8.67 14.29
CA HIS A 42 7.29 9.47 15.30
C HIS A 42 5.79 9.14 15.25
N PRO A 43 5.06 9.04 16.37
CA PRO A 43 3.66 8.60 16.37
C PRO A 43 2.71 9.47 15.52
N ALA A 44 3.08 10.73 15.26
CA ALA A 44 2.37 11.64 14.36
C ALA A 44 2.72 11.45 12.87
N SER A 45 3.90 10.88 12.58
CA SER A 45 4.37 10.57 11.22
C SER A 45 4.17 9.09 10.84
N ALA A 46 3.70 8.27 11.77
CA ALA A 46 3.32 6.88 11.54
C ALA A 46 2.12 6.84 10.59
N GLY A 47 2.40 6.89 9.28
CA GLY A 47 1.37 6.69 8.29
C GLY A 47 0.79 5.28 8.45
N ARG A 48 -0.43 5.10 7.97
CA ARG A 48 -1.10 3.80 8.01
C ARG A 48 -1.47 3.40 6.60
N VAL A 49 -1.43 2.10 6.35
CA VAL A 49 -1.94 1.51 5.11
C VAL A 49 -3.09 0.58 5.50
N VAL A 50 -4.09 0.46 4.65
CA VAL A 50 -5.16 -0.51 4.79
C VAL A 50 -5.12 -1.41 3.57
N LEU A 51 -5.14 -2.71 3.81
CA LEU A 51 -5.20 -3.71 2.73
C LEU A 51 -6.61 -4.25 2.66
N CYS A 52 -7.32 -3.94 1.58
CA CYS A 52 -8.64 -4.51 1.30
C CYS A 52 -8.53 -5.50 0.15
N TYR A 53 -9.02 -6.71 0.34
CA TYR A 53 -9.07 -7.73 -0.70
C TYR A 53 -10.50 -7.87 -1.22
N ARG A 54 -10.63 -8.02 -2.54
CA ARG A 54 -11.90 -8.25 -3.21
C ARG A 54 -11.77 -9.46 -4.12
N HIS A 55 -12.52 -10.50 -3.80
CA HIS A 55 -12.60 -11.70 -4.61
C HIS A 55 -13.66 -11.55 -5.71
N PHE A 56 -13.34 -12.00 -6.92
CA PHE A 56 -14.31 -12.16 -8.00
C PHE A 56 -14.51 -13.66 -8.28
N PRO A 57 -15.71 -14.20 -8.06
CA PRO A 57 -15.98 -15.62 -8.31
C PRO A 57 -16.02 -15.99 -9.79
N GLU A 58 -16.12 -15.02 -10.70
CA GLU A 58 -16.15 -15.26 -12.14
C GLU A 58 -14.77 -15.68 -12.69
N LYS A 59 -14.76 -16.68 -13.58
CA LYS A 59 -13.54 -17.32 -14.11
C LYS A 59 -12.59 -16.38 -14.86
N ASP A 60 -13.09 -15.25 -15.34
CA ASP A 60 -12.35 -14.30 -16.19
C ASP A 60 -12.02 -12.98 -15.47
N LYS A 61 -12.20 -12.92 -14.15
CA LYS A 61 -11.86 -11.74 -13.35
C LYS A 61 -10.76 -12.08 -12.36
N ASP A 62 -9.65 -11.36 -12.50
CA ASP A 62 -8.57 -11.40 -11.53
C ASP A 62 -8.99 -10.65 -10.25
N ASP A 63 -8.72 -11.28 -9.11
CA ASP A 63 -8.94 -10.72 -7.78
C ASP A 63 -8.21 -9.37 -7.59
N GLU A 64 -8.79 -8.50 -6.76
CA GLU A 64 -8.27 -7.16 -6.51
C GLU A 64 -7.75 -7.00 -5.07
N VAL A 65 -6.65 -6.27 -4.92
CA VAL A 65 -6.10 -5.84 -3.63
C VAL A 65 -5.95 -4.33 -3.65
N TYR A 66 -6.68 -3.64 -2.77
CA TYR A 66 -6.56 -2.22 -2.55
C TYR A 66 -5.56 -1.97 -1.42
N VAL A 67 -4.60 -1.09 -1.69
CA VAL A 67 -3.60 -0.60 -0.75
C VAL A 67 -3.94 0.87 -0.50
N ALA A 68 -4.75 1.11 0.52
CA ALA A 68 -5.22 2.44 0.84
C ALA A 68 -4.28 3.12 1.85
N PHE A 69 -3.63 4.20 1.46
CA PHE A 69 -2.85 5.04 2.35
C PHE A 69 -3.80 5.93 3.15
N ARG A 70 -3.69 5.89 4.47
CA ARG A 70 -4.46 6.77 5.35
C ARG A 70 -3.84 8.16 5.34
N GLY A 71 -4.69 9.18 5.15
CA GLY A 71 -4.30 10.57 5.33
C GLY A 71 -4.05 10.92 6.80
N SER A 72 -3.81 12.19 7.07
CA SER A 72 -3.71 12.69 8.45
C SER A 72 -5.03 12.56 9.20
N VAL A 73 -4.95 12.42 10.53
CA VAL A 73 -6.11 12.31 11.40
C VAL A 73 -6.65 13.70 11.77
N THR A 74 -5.81 14.73 11.71
CA THR A 74 -6.20 16.12 11.99
C THR A 74 -5.82 17.08 10.86
N VAL A 75 -6.50 18.23 10.78
CA VAL A 75 -6.23 19.30 9.80
C VAL A 75 -4.90 19.99 10.08
N ASP A 76 -4.49 20.09 11.35
CA ASP A 76 -3.22 20.69 11.74
C ASP A 76 -2.02 19.85 11.26
N ASP A 77 -2.14 18.52 11.30
CA ASP A 77 -1.14 17.62 10.70
C ASP A 77 -1.00 17.84 9.19
N VAL A 78 -2.09 18.18 8.50
CA VAL A 78 -2.07 18.46 7.05
C VAL A 78 -1.30 19.73 6.75
N ILE A 79 -1.49 20.79 7.56
CA ILE A 79 -0.82 22.08 7.38
C ILE A 79 0.68 21.96 7.69
N ALA A 80 1.03 21.26 8.78
CA ALA A 80 2.42 20.99 9.13
C ALA A 80 3.11 20.15 8.06
N ASP A 81 2.41 19.12 7.54
CA ASP A 81 2.94 18.32 6.45
C ASP A 81 3.14 19.17 5.20
N ILE A 82 2.17 19.96 4.71
CA ILE A 82 2.29 20.76 3.46
C ILE A 82 3.55 21.65 3.41
N THR A 83 4.08 22.08 4.55
CA THR A 83 5.28 22.92 4.62
C THR A 83 6.59 22.13 4.54
N ALA A 84 6.55 20.80 4.44
CA ALA A 84 7.76 20.00 4.40
C ALA A 84 8.56 20.28 3.13
N PRO A 85 9.90 20.23 3.21
CA PRO A 85 10.76 20.52 2.08
C PRO A 85 10.55 19.50 0.96
N ILE A 86 10.86 19.92 -0.27
CA ILE A 86 10.93 19.00 -1.40
C ILE A 86 12.12 18.07 -1.16
N THR A 87 11.87 16.77 -1.14
CA THR A 87 12.90 15.75 -1.30
C THR A 87 13.11 15.48 -2.78
N THR A 88 14.34 15.65 -3.24
CA THR A 88 14.73 15.28 -4.60
C THR A 88 15.30 13.87 -4.61
N THR A 89 14.80 13.04 -5.53
CA THR A 89 15.43 11.78 -5.92
C THR A 89 16.23 12.02 -7.20
N ALA A 90 16.97 11.00 -7.67
CA ALA A 90 17.69 11.08 -8.93
C ALA A 90 16.77 11.34 -10.15
N CYS A 91 15.47 11.08 -10.03
CA CYS A 91 14.54 11.11 -11.17
C CYS A 91 13.38 12.10 -11.01
N TYR A 92 13.07 12.58 -9.79
CA TYR A 92 11.95 13.47 -9.53
C TYR A 92 12.08 14.20 -8.18
N GLY A 93 11.42 15.36 -8.06
CA GLY A 93 11.20 16.06 -6.79
C GLY A 93 9.80 15.81 -6.25
N VAL A 94 9.70 15.41 -4.98
CA VAL A 94 8.42 15.21 -4.28
C VAL A 94 8.48 15.80 -2.89
N HIS A 95 7.33 16.19 -2.37
CA HIS A 95 7.20 16.64 -1.00
C HIS A 95 7.65 15.55 0.02
N ALA A 96 8.55 15.90 0.95
CA ALA A 96 9.21 14.93 1.84
C ALA A 96 8.23 14.07 2.65
N GLY A 97 7.17 14.68 3.19
CA GLY A 97 6.15 13.95 3.96
C GLY A 97 5.40 12.91 3.13
N PHE A 98 5.15 13.20 1.84
CA PHE A 98 4.46 12.26 0.95
C PHE A 98 5.38 11.09 0.61
N HIS A 99 6.66 11.40 0.36
CA HIS A 99 7.68 10.40 0.10
C HIS A 99 7.91 9.46 1.30
N GLN A 100 7.95 10.00 2.52
CA GLN A 100 8.06 9.16 3.72
C GLN A 100 6.87 8.20 3.85
N ARG A 101 5.64 8.72 3.71
CA ARG A 101 4.41 7.91 3.80
C ARG A 101 4.31 6.87 2.69
N ALA A 102 4.69 7.22 1.46
CA ALA A 102 4.71 6.31 0.32
C ALA A 102 5.55 5.05 0.59
N ARG A 103 6.64 5.18 1.37
CA ARG A 103 7.56 4.08 1.66
C ARG A 103 7.12 3.15 2.79
N ILE A 104 5.96 3.40 3.42
CA ILE A 104 5.42 2.52 4.48
C ILE A 104 5.19 1.12 3.93
N ILE A 105 4.71 1.04 2.69
CA ILE A 105 4.60 -0.24 1.98
C ILE A 105 5.85 -0.50 1.13
N GLY A 106 6.51 -1.62 1.40
CA GLY A 106 7.71 -2.05 0.70
C GLY A 106 7.43 -2.43 -0.76
N ALA A 107 8.44 -2.25 -1.62
CA ALA A 107 8.33 -2.52 -3.05
C ALA A 107 8.17 -4.01 -3.34
N THR A 108 8.94 -4.83 -2.63
CA THR A 108 8.89 -6.28 -2.69
C THR A 108 7.49 -6.82 -2.37
N LEU A 109 6.77 -6.21 -1.43
CA LEU A 109 5.39 -6.60 -1.15
C LEU A 109 4.49 -6.32 -2.36
N LEU A 110 4.58 -5.11 -2.90
CA LEU A 110 3.74 -4.74 -4.04
C LEU A 110 4.04 -5.60 -5.26
N ASP A 111 5.31 -5.93 -5.53
CA ASP A 111 5.72 -6.88 -6.57
C ASP A 111 5.11 -8.29 -6.35
N GLU A 112 5.17 -8.82 -5.13
CA GLU A 112 4.56 -10.11 -4.81
C GLU A 112 3.04 -10.11 -4.95
N LEU A 113 2.38 -9.00 -4.59
CA LEU A 113 0.95 -8.84 -4.77
C LEU A 113 0.57 -8.80 -6.26
N THR A 114 1.30 -8.05 -7.09
CA THR A 114 0.99 -7.91 -8.52
C THR A 114 1.19 -9.19 -9.33
N LYS A 115 2.02 -10.13 -8.85
CA LYS A 115 2.14 -11.46 -9.47
C LYS A 115 0.83 -12.26 -9.42
N ARG A 116 -0.07 -11.93 -8.49
CA ARG A 116 -1.28 -12.73 -8.20
C ARG A 116 -2.58 -11.95 -8.29
N TYR A 117 -2.53 -10.63 -8.12
CA TYR A 117 -3.70 -9.78 -7.95
C TYR A 117 -3.59 -8.52 -8.80
N ASN A 118 -4.74 -7.95 -9.13
CA ASN A 118 -4.86 -6.57 -9.54
C ASN A 118 -4.67 -5.67 -8.30
N VAL A 119 -3.55 -4.97 -8.21
CA VAL A 119 -3.21 -4.09 -7.10
C VAL A 119 -3.63 -2.66 -7.42
N ILE A 120 -4.42 -2.06 -6.52
CA ILE A 120 -4.88 -0.69 -6.61
C ILE A 120 -4.31 0.10 -5.44
N LEU A 121 -3.41 1.05 -5.71
CA LEU A 121 -2.98 2.03 -4.73
C LEU A 121 -4.01 3.17 -4.68
N CYS A 122 -4.44 3.57 -3.50
CA CYS A 122 -5.40 4.66 -3.35
C CYS A 122 -5.27 5.38 -2.01
N GLY A 123 -5.99 6.47 -1.84
CA GLY A 123 -6.12 7.16 -0.56
C GLY A 123 -6.79 8.52 -0.69
N HIS A 124 -7.33 9.04 0.41
CA HIS A 124 -7.93 10.37 0.43
C HIS A 124 -6.90 11.42 0.88
N SER A 125 -6.97 12.61 0.27
CA SER A 125 -6.11 13.77 0.63
C SER A 125 -4.63 13.36 0.61
N LEU A 126 -3.94 13.48 1.74
CA LEU A 126 -2.56 13.07 1.92
C LEU A 126 -2.27 11.61 1.57
N GLY A 127 -3.25 10.72 1.77
CA GLY A 127 -3.16 9.32 1.36
C GLY A 127 -3.08 9.17 -0.15
N GLY A 128 -3.85 9.97 -0.90
CA GLY A 128 -3.82 9.96 -2.38
C GLY A 128 -2.48 10.47 -2.90
N ALA A 129 -1.93 11.51 -2.26
CA ALA A 129 -0.59 12.00 -2.59
C ALA A 129 0.50 10.93 -2.34
N ALA A 130 0.43 10.24 -1.19
CA ALA A 130 1.35 9.13 -0.90
C ALA A 130 1.20 7.96 -1.89
N ALA A 131 -0.03 7.60 -2.27
CA ALA A 131 -0.30 6.57 -3.27
C ALA A 131 0.33 6.92 -4.61
N ALA A 132 0.11 8.15 -5.11
CA ALA A 132 0.67 8.62 -6.37
C ALA A 132 2.21 8.63 -6.36
N VAL A 133 2.81 9.14 -5.27
CA VAL A 133 4.28 9.10 -5.10
C VAL A 133 4.76 7.65 -5.11
N ARG A 134 4.06 6.74 -4.42
CA ARG A 134 4.48 5.33 -4.37
C ARG A 134 4.40 4.67 -5.74
N THR A 135 3.33 4.91 -6.51
CA THR A 135 3.21 4.43 -7.88
C THR A 135 4.37 4.93 -8.74
N LEU A 136 4.69 6.22 -8.68
CA LEU A 136 5.81 6.78 -9.43
C LEU A 136 7.14 6.12 -9.02
N SER A 137 7.39 5.93 -7.73
CA SER A 137 8.58 5.24 -7.24
C SER A 137 8.68 3.82 -7.80
N LEU A 138 7.57 3.07 -7.83
CA LEU A 138 7.55 1.71 -8.36
C LEU A 138 7.82 1.65 -9.85
N LEU A 139 7.32 2.60 -10.64
CA LEU A 139 7.58 2.65 -12.09
C LEU A 139 9.06 2.90 -12.40
N ILE A 140 9.78 3.52 -11.47
CA ILE A 140 11.23 3.80 -11.58
C ILE A 140 12.05 2.64 -11.03
N GLU A 141 11.66 2.09 -9.87
CA GLU A 141 12.28 0.92 -9.24
C GLU A 141 12.11 -0.35 -10.11
N PHE A 142 10.96 -0.47 -10.77
CA PHE A 142 10.54 -1.61 -11.58
C PHE A 142 9.95 -1.09 -12.91
N PRO A 143 10.72 -1.11 -14.01
CA PRO A 143 10.22 -0.64 -15.29
C PRO A 143 8.90 -1.37 -15.65
N PRO A 144 7.82 -0.65 -16.01
CA PRO A 144 6.47 -1.22 -16.16
C PRO A 144 6.38 -2.34 -17.22
N ALA A 145 7.31 -2.37 -18.18
CA ALA A 145 7.43 -3.45 -19.17
C ALA A 145 7.85 -4.80 -18.56
N LEU A 146 8.35 -4.83 -17.31
CA LEU A 146 8.97 -6.00 -16.71
C LEU A 146 8.23 -6.57 -15.49
N CYS A 147 7.42 -5.77 -14.77
CA CYS A 147 7.02 -6.20 -13.41
C CYS A 147 5.52 -6.24 -13.13
N PHE A 148 4.69 -5.45 -13.82
CA PHE A 148 3.30 -5.28 -13.39
C PHE A 148 2.24 -5.70 -14.40
N GLU A 149 2.56 -5.93 -15.68
CA GLU A 149 1.61 -6.42 -16.72
C GLU A 149 0.22 -5.75 -16.72
N GLY A 150 0.14 -4.45 -16.36
CA GLY A 150 -1.13 -3.72 -16.23
C GLY A 150 -1.95 -4.01 -14.95
N ARG A 151 -1.44 -4.84 -14.05
CA ARG A 151 -2.05 -5.23 -12.77
C ARG A 151 -1.85 -4.21 -11.65
N LEU A 152 -1.02 -3.18 -11.84
CA LEU A 152 -0.86 -2.08 -10.88
C LEU A 152 -1.60 -0.83 -11.37
N ARG A 153 -2.51 -0.30 -10.55
CA ARG A 153 -3.25 0.94 -10.81
C ARG A 153 -3.14 1.88 -9.61
N CYS A 154 -3.23 3.19 -9.88
CA CYS A 154 -3.40 4.21 -8.85
C CYS A 154 -4.72 4.93 -9.11
N ILE A 155 -5.56 5.09 -8.08
CA ILE A 155 -6.83 5.83 -8.16
C ILE A 155 -6.95 6.86 -7.05
#